data_AF-K2DFD9-F1
#
_entry.id   AF-K2DFD9-F1
#
_cell.length_a   1.000
_cell.length_b   1.000
_cell.length_c   1.000
_cell.angle_alpha   90.00
_cell.angle_beta   90.00
_cell.angle_gamma   90.00
#
_symmetry.space_group_name_H-M   'P 1'
#
loop_
_entity.id
_entity.type
_entity.pdbx_description
1 polymer ?
#
loop_
_entity_poly.entity_id
_entity_poly.type
_entity_poly.pdbx_seq_one_letter_code
_entity_poly.pdbx_strand_id
1 'polypeptide(L)'
;MHFTVTVNHQVKIGPTAIPAFWREQYDGLSRFSVFELFKILTLESRLFLKDQFHFRAIAMHELKKYNKKFLCNQAKYMLHNMDDYHFKTWGKPGIRAQLVNQKQGTLVNDFCFEGDKHSFHVLNAVSPAFTCSFPFAKYLVSRLIQA
;
A
#
# COMPACT_ATOMS: atom_id res chain seq x y z
N MET A 1 -8.45 6.98 5.95
CA MET A 1 -7.65 7.90 5.10
C MET A 1 -6.91 8.86 6.01
N HIS A 2 -5.80 9.41 5.54
CA HIS A 2 -4.94 10.35 6.23
C HIS A 2 -4.92 11.66 5.45
N PHE A 3 -4.76 12.76 6.18
CA PHE A 3 -4.46 14.07 5.62
C PHE A 3 -3.00 14.37 5.92
N THR A 4 -2.23 14.60 4.88
CA THR A 4 -0.83 15.00 5.02
C THR A 4 -0.69 16.44 4.56
N VAL A 5 -0.36 17.33 5.49
CA VAL A 5 0.09 18.67 5.14
C VAL A 5 1.55 18.55 4.69
N THR A 6 1.81 18.92 3.45
CA THR A 6 3.15 18.94 2.90
C THR A 6 3.91 20.20 3.32
N VAL A 7 5.24 20.18 3.21
CA VAL A 7 6.11 21.34 3.47
C VAL A 7 5.73 22.59 2.66
N ASN A 8 5.07 22.40 1.52
CA ASN A 8 4.60 23.51 0.68
C ASN A 8 3.19 23.99 1.06
N HIS A 9 2.71 23.67 2.27
CA HIS A 9 1.36 24.00 2.75
C HIS A 9 0.21 23.44 1.89
N GLN A 10 0.49 22.44 1.04
CA GLN A 10 -0.55 21.71 0.30
C GLN A 10 -1.05 20.52 1.11
N VAL A 11 -2.35 20.26 1.08
CA VAL A 11 -2.96 19.08 1.70
C VAL A 11 -3.02 17.94 0.69
N LYS A 12 -2.60 16.75 1.11
CA LYS A 12 -2.74 15.49 0.33
C LYS A 12 -3.70 14.55 1.05
N ILE A 13 -4.56 13.90 0.27
CA ILE A 13 -5.48 12.85 0.72
C ILE A 13 -4.93 11.51 0.27
N GLY A 14 -4.80 10.57 1.20
CA GLY A 14 -4.34 9.21 0.93
C GLY A 14 -4.03 8.48 2.24
N PRO A 15 -3.31 7.36 2.24
CA PRO A 15 -3.08 6.48 1.09
C PRO A 15 -4.39 5.80 0.66
N THR A 16 -4.38 5.25 -0.55
CA THR A 16 -5.36 4.27 -1.03
C THR A 16 -4.72 2.88 -0.99
N ALA A 17 -5.54 1.83 -0.94
CA ALA A 17 -5.11 0.45 -1.10
C ALA A 17 -5.59 -0.09 -2.45
N ILE A 18 -5.50 0.76 -3.48
CA ILE A 18 -5.81 0.40 -4.85
C ILE A 18 -4.71 -0.56 -5.36
N PRO A 19 -5.08 -1.70 -5.99
CA PRO A 19 -4.09 -2.63 -6.52
C PRO A 19 -3.31 -1.99 -7.68
N ALA A 20 -1.99 -2.15 -7.64
CA ALA A 20 -1.11 -1.91 -8.79
C ALA A 20 -0.94 -3.24 -9.54
N PHE A 21 -1.12 -3.22 -10.85
CA PHE A 21 -1.11 -4.37 -11.75
C PHE A 21 0.28 -4.73 -12.29
N TRP A 22 1.27 -3.87 -12.12
CA TRP A 22 2.69 -4.16 -12.35
C TRP A 22 3.54 -3.31 -11.42
N ARG A 23 4.80 -3.69 -11.20
CA ARG A 23 5.70 -3.08 -10.20
C ARG A 23 5.97 -1.59 -10.42
N GLU A 24 5.89 -1.16 -11.67
CA GLU A 24 6.24 0.17 -12.13
C GLU A 24 5.03 0.98 -12.64
N GLN A 25 3.83 0.69 -12.14
CA GLN A 25 2.59 1.42 -12.48
C GLN A 25 2.53 2.79 -11.78
N TYR A 26 3.55 3.62 -11.98
CA TYR A 26 3.60 4.97 -11.42
C TYR A 26 2.93 6.01 -12.33
N ASP A 27 2.87 5.78 -13.64
CA ASP A 27 2.29 6.74 -14.58
C ASP A 27 1.59 6.05 -15.76
N GLY A 28 0.25 6.05 -15.76
CA GLY A 28 -0.55 5.49 -16.85
C GLY A 28 -0.15 4.05 -17.23
N LEU A 29 0.33 3.87 -18.47
CA LEU A 29 0.81 2.60 -19.03
C LEU A 29 2.36 2.51 -19.06
N SER A 30 3.07 3.37 -18.34
CA SER A 30 4.54 3.34 -18.29
C SER A 30 5.06 2.01 -17.77
N ARG A 31 6.16 1.51 -18.34
CA ARG A 31 6.85 0.28 -17.90
C ARG A 31 5.92 -0.94 -17.78
N PHE A 32 4.93 -1.00 -18.68
CA PHE A 32 3.94 -2.06 -18.72
C PHE A 32 4.60 -3.43 -18.88
N SER A 33 4.13 -4.41 -18.10
CA SER A 33 4.58 -5.79 -18.17
C SER A 33 3.39 -6.72 -18.15
N VAL A 34 3.14 -7.37 -19.29
CA VAL A 34 2.04 -8.35 -19.46
C VAL A 34 2.20 -9.51 -18.47
N PHE A 35 3.43 -9.98 -18.27
CA PHE A 35 3.72 -11.09 -17.36
C PHE A 35 3.38 -10.74 -15.90
N GLU A 36 3.72 -9.52 -15.48
CA GLU A 36 3.39 -9.04 -14.12
C GLU A 36 1.90 -8.83 -13.94
N LEU A 37 1.23 -8.26 -14.96
CA LEU A 37 -0.22 -8.10 -14.99
C LEU A 37 -0.92 -9.44 -14.73
N PHE A 38 -0.60 -10.49 -15.50
CA PHE A 38 -1.22 -11.80 -15.31
C PHE A 38 -0.90 -12.41 -13.95
N LYS A 39 0.34 -12.26 -13.47
CA LYS A 39 0.74 -12.78 -12.15
C LYS A 39 -0.03 -12.10 -11.02
N ILE A 40 -0.12 -10.77 -11.04
CA ILE A 40 -0.83 -9.98 -10.02
C ILE A 40 -2.33 -10.25 -10.11
N LEU A 41 -2.94 -10.22 -11.30
CA LEU A 41 -4.36 -10.55 -11.47
C LEU A 41 -4.69 -11.95 -10.94
N THR A 42 -3.82 -12.93 -11.17
CA THR A 42 -4.04 -14.30 -10.65
C THR A 42 -4.00 -14.33 -9.12
N LEU A 43 -3.07 -13.60 -8.49
CA LEU A 43 -2.96 -13.50 -7.04
C LEU A 43 -4.18 -12.78 -6.44
N GLU A 44 -4.52 -11.61 -6.96
CA GLU A 44 -5.67 -10.80 -6.54
C GLU A 44 -6.98 -11.58 -6.72
N SER A 45 -7.15 -12.29 -7.83
CA SER A 45 -8.35 -13.11 -8.08
C SER A 45 -8.45 -14.26 -7.07
N ARG A 46 -7.33 -14.89 -6.71
CA ARG A 46 -7.32 -15.93 -5.66
C ARG A 46 -7.71 -15.37 -4.30
N LEU A 47 -7.23 -14.18 -3.94
CA LEU A 47 -7.63 -13.50 -2.69
C LEU A 47 -9.12 -13.13 -2.72
N PHE A 48 -9.60 -12.62 -3.86
CA PHE A 48 -11.00 -12.26 -4.07
C PHE A 48 -11.96 -13.45 -3.98
N LEU A 49 -11.60 -14.59 -4.56
CA LEU A 49 -12.39 -15.82 -4.53
C LEU A 49 -12.41 -16.48 -3.14
N LYS A 50 -11.29 -16.46 -2.43
CA LYS A 50 -11.22 -16.99 -1.05
C LYS A 50 -11.97 -16.11 -0.05
N ASP A 51 -12.14 -14.81 -0.36
CA ASP A 51 -12.80 -13.78 0.47
C ASP A 51 -12.34 -13.78 1.95
N GLN A 52 -11.09 -14.16 2.19
CA GLN A 52 -10.52 -14.13 3.52
C GLN A 52 -10.42 -12.69 4.01
N PHE A 53 -10.80 -12.44 5.27
CA PHE A 53 -10.79 -11.09 5.87
C PHE A 53 -11.67 -10.07 5.12
N HIS A 54 -12.73 -10.51 4.44
CA HIS A 54 -13.60 -9.66 3.62
C HIS A 54 -12.84 -8.91 2.51
N PHE A 55 -11.78 -9.53 1.98
CA PHE A 55 -10.95 -8.93 0.95
C PHE A 55 -11.76 -8.44 -0.24
N ARG A 56 -12.83 -9.14 -0.64
CA ARG A 56 -13.69 -8.72 -1.75
C ARG A 56 -14.37 -7.37 -1.48
N ALA A 57 -14.91 -7.19 -0.27
CA ALA A 57 -15.54 -5.94 0.11
C ALA A 57 -14.52 -4.79 0.16
N ILE A 58 -13.32 -5.07 0.70
CA ILE A 58 -12.21 -4.11 0.74
C ILE A 58 -11.79 -3.73 -0.68
N ALA A 59 -11.49 -4.70 -1.55
CA ALA A 59 -11.07 -4.46 -2.92
C ALA A 59 -12.10 -3.63 -3.71
N MET A 60 -13.39 -4.00 -3.65
CA MET A 60 -14.45 -3.23 -4.31
C MET A 60 -14.57 -1.81 -3.76
N HIS A 61 -14.40 -1.63 -2.45
CA HIS A 61 -14.41 -0.31 -1.82
C HIS A 61 -13.21 0.54 -2.26
N GLU A 62 -12.02 -0.04 -2.33
CA GLU A 62 -10.81 0.65 -2.77
C GLU A 62 -10.85 1.00 -4.26
N LEU A 63 -11.41 0.14 -5.12
CA LEU A 63 -11.58 0.44 -6.55
C LEU A 63 -12.44 1.69 -6.79
N LYS A 64 -13.45 1.95 -5.94
CA LYS A 64 -14.24 3.20 -6.03
C LYS A 64 -13.39 4.46 -5.84
N LYS A 65 -12.23 4.36 -5.17
CA LYS A 65 -11.32 5.50 -4.94
C LYS A 65 -10.54 5.92 -6.19
N TYR A 66 -10.58 5.17 -7.29
CA TYR A 66 -10.19 5.68 -8.61
C TYR A 66 -11.06 6.88 -9.02
N ASN A 67 -12.31 6.93 -8.56
CA ASN A 67 -13.14 8.10 -8.73
C ASN A 67 -12.74 9.18 -7.72
N LYS A 68 -12.15 10.25 -8.23
CA LYS A 68 -11.73 11.41 -7.45
C LYS A 68 -12.86 12.03 -6.63
N LYS A 69 -14.09 12.10 -7.15
CA LYS A 69 -15.26 12.62 -6.40
C LYS A 69 -15.55 11.75 -5.18
N PHE A 70 -15.46 10.43 -5.33
CA PHE A 70 -15.66 9.49 -4.23
C PHE A 70 -14.56 9.62 -3.15
N LEU A 71 -13.30 9.80 -3.57
CA LEU A 71 -12.19 10.05 -2.66
C LEU A 71 -12.37 11.37 -1.88
N CYS A 72 -12.74 12.46 -2.57
CA CYS A 72 -12.99 13.76 -1.94
C CYS A 72 -14.18 13.72 -0.98
N ASN A 73 -15.27 13.03 -1.36
CA ASN A 73 -16.42 12.86 -0.49
C ASN A 73 -16.10 12.08 0.79
N GLN A 74 -15.25 11.05 0.72
CA GLN A 74 -14.77 10.38 1.94
C GLN A 74 -13.94 11.31 2.82
N ALA A 75 -13.12 12.17 2.22
CA ALA A 75 -12.33 13.14 2.96
C ALA A 75 -13.18 14.22 3.65
N LYS A 76 -14.32 14.61 3.07
CA LYS A 76 -15.24 15.57 3.70
C LYS A 76 -15.74 15.14 5.07
N TYR A 77 -15.98 13.83 5.28
CA TYR A 77 -16.44 13.34 6.58
C TYR A 77 -15.43 13.59 7.72
N MET A 78 -14.17 13.84 7.39
CA MET A 78 -13.09 14.03 8.36
C MET A 78 -12.66 15.51 8.51
N LEU A 79 -13.13 16.42 7.65
CA LEU A 79 -12.74 17.82 7.63
C LEU A 79 -13.95 18.73 7.74
N HIS A 80 -13.91 19.68 8.67
CA HIS A 80 -14.86 20.79 8.69
C HIS A 80 -14.50 21.77 7.56
N ASN A 81 -15.50 22.18 6.76
CA ASN A 81 -15.39 23.19 5.70
C ASN A 81 -14.45 22.84 4.53
N MET A 82 -14.61 21.66 3.94
CA MET A 82 -13.82 21.27 2.77
C MET A 82 -14.59 21.54 1.47
N ASP A 83 -14.11 22.51 0.69
CA ASP A 83 -14.65 22.83 -0.63
C ASP A 83 -14.15 21.81 -1.67
N ASP A 84 -15.06 21.15 -2.39
CA ASP A 84 -14.76 20.13 -3.43
C ASP A 84 -13.76 20.62 -4.48
N TYR A 85 -13.73 21.94 -4.69
CA TYR A 85 -12.93 22.60 -5.70
C TYR A 85 -11.44 22.67 -5.39
N HIS A 86 -10.99 22.36 -4.16
CA HIS A 86 -9.58 22.46 -3.79
C HIS A 86 -8.71 21.30 -4.27
N PHE A 87 -9.26 20.10 -4.41
CA PHE A 87 -8.51 18.95 -4.93
C PHE A 87 -8.71 18.87 -6.44
N LYS A 88 -7.82 19.47 -7.23
CA LYS A 88 -7.92 19.50 -8.71
C LYS A 88 -7.04 18.46 -9.41
N THR A 89 -5.89 18.12 -8.84
CA THR A 89 -4.89 17.25 -9.46
C THR A 89 -4.61 16.01 -8.63
N TRP A 90 -4.16 14.94 -9.29
CA TRP A 90 -3.60 13.78 -8.60
C TRP A 90 -2.17 14.12 -8.16
N GLY A 91 -1.81 13.70 -6.94
CA GLY A 91 -0.42 13.73 -6.50
C GLY A 91 0.40 12.62 -7.16
N LYS A 92 1.73 12.68 -7.02
CA LYS A 92 2.61 11.59 -7.44
C LYS A 92 2.24 10.30 -6.68
N PRO A 93 1.97 9.17 -7.36
CA PRO A 93 1.65 7.93 -6.69
C PRO A 93 2.90 7.29 -6.07
N GLY A 94 2.67 6.48 -5.05
CA GLY A 94 3.69 5.62 -4.44
C GLY A 94 3.12 4.22 -4.28
N ILE A 95 3.86 3.20 -4.72
CA ILE A 95 3.45 1.80 -4.65
C ILE A 95 4.08 1.17 -3.41
N ARG A 96 3.27 0.49 -2.60
CA ARG A 96 3.73 -0.26 -1.43
C ARG A 96 3.90 -1.73 -1.81
N ALA A 97 5.09 -2.28 -1.60
CA ALA A 97 5.38 -3.70 -1.80
C ALA A 97 4.81 -4.53 -0.63
N GLN A 98 3.50 -4.74 -0.65
CA GLN A 98 2.77 -5.51 0.36
C GLN A 98 2.96 -7.01 0.15
N LEU A 99 3.49 -7.70 1.16
CA LEU A 99 3.68 -9.14 1.10
C LEU A 99 2.34 -9.87 1.27
N VAL A 100 2.16 -10.91 0.44
CA VAL A 100 1.01 -11.83 0.47
C VAL A 100 1.49 -13.22 0.87
N ASN A 101 0.94 -13.77 1.95
CA ASN A 101 1.14 -15.17 2.30
C ASN A 101 0.30 -16.05 1.37
N GLN A 102 0.94 -16.69 0.38
CA GLN A 102 0.23 -17.50 -0.61
C GLN A 102 -0.38 -18.78 -0.05
N LYS A 103 0.19 -19.36 1.02
CA LYS A 103 -0.32 -20.58 1.65
C LYS A 103 -1.63 -20.29 2.38
N GLN A 104 -1.61 -19.24 3.21
CA GLN A 104 -2.79 -18.84 3.98
C GLN A 104 -3.81 -18.12 3.09
N GLY A 105 -3.35 -17.29 2.15
CA GLY A 105 -4.20 -16.42 1.33
C GLY A 105 -4.45 -15.06 1.97
N THR A 106 -3.45 -14.52 2.69
CA THR A 106 -3.60 -13.35 3.56
C THR A 106 -2.54 -12.30 3.29
N LEU A 107 -2.86 -11.04 3.61
CA LEU A 107 -1.88 -9.95 3.60
C LEU A 107 -1.05 -9.99 4.90
N VAL A 108 0.27 -9.83 4.77
CA VAL A 108 1.16 -9.78 5.93
C VAL A 108 1.13 -8.37 6.52
N ASN A 109 0.43 -8.20 7.63
CA ASN A 109 0.18 -6.88 8.20
C ASN A 109 1.32 -6.32 9.06
N ASP A 110 2.24 -7.17 9.52
CA ASP A 110 3.37 -6.77 10.38
C ASP A 110 4.72 -6.93 9.65
N PHE A 111 5.81 -6.52 10.28
CA PHE A 111 7.16 -6.73 9.75
C PHE A 111 7.43 -8.22 9.54
N CYS A 112 7.95 -8.56 8.36
CA CYS A 112 8.39 -9.91 8.05
C CYS A 112 9.83 -9.85 7.60
N PHE A 113 10.68 -10.64 8.25
CA PHE A 113 12.08 -10.79 7.93
C PHE A 113 12.51 -12.22 8.18
N GLU A 114 13.45 -12.69 7.37
CA GLU A 114 14.01 -14.04 7.43
C GLU A 114 15.52 -13.92 7.29
N GLY A 115 16.27 -14.82 7.92
CA GLY A 115 17.71 -14.81 7.80
C GLY A 115 18.35 -16.09 8.31
N ASP A 116 19.59 -16.28 7.89
CA ASP A 116 20.47 -17.37 8.29
C ASP A 116 21.87 -16.82 8.58
N LYS A 117 22.87 -17.70 8.65
CA LYS A 117 24.26 -17.34 8.94
C LYS A 117 24.93 -16.48 7.85
N HIS A 118 24.35 -16.41 6.66
CA HIS A 118 24.95 -15.78 5.48
C HIS A 118 24.18 -14.56 5.00
N SER A 119 22.87 -14.51 5.27
CA SER A 119 21.98 -13.52 4.69
C SER A 119 20.81 -13.16 5.60
N PHE A 120 20.31 -11.96 5.41
CA PHE A 120 19.13 -11.47 6.11
C PHE A 120 18.28 -10.64 5.16
N HIS A 121 16.99 -10.93 5.12
CA HIS A 121 16.03 -10.41 4.18
C HIS A 121 14.87 -9.77 4.94
N VAL A 122 14.59 -8.51 4.65
CA VAL A 122 13.36 -7.85 5.08
C VAL A 122 12.33 -8.01 3.97
N LEU A 123 11.33 -8.86 4.21
CA LEU A 123 10.33 -9.28 3.22
C LEU A 123 9.08 -8.39 3.23
N ASN A 124 8.70 -7.86 4.41
CA ASN A 124 7.57 -6.95 4.55
C ASN A 124 7.92 -5.82 5.51
N ALA A 125 7.84 -4.57 5.03
CA ALA A 125 8.04 -3.35 5.80
C ALA A 125 7.19 -2.22 5.22
N VAL A 126 5.86 -2.37 5.30
CA VAL A 126 4.90 -1.47 4.63
C VAL A 126 4.45 -0.31 5.53
N SER A 127 4.12 -0.61 6.78
CA SER A 127 3.70 0.36 7.80
C SER A 127 3.85 -0.29 9.17
N PRO A 128 4.40 0.39 10.19
CA PRO A 128 4.86 1.78 10.27
C PRO A 128 6.32 2.00 9.81
N ALA A 129 6.84 1.18 8.89
CA ALA A 129 8.26 1.11 8.52
C ALA A 129 9.02 2.44 8.44
N PHE A 130 8.46 3.45 7.77
CA PHE A 130 9.13 4.75 7.63
C PHE A 130 9.23 5.50 8.97
N THR A 131 8.15 5.56 9.74
CA THR A 131 8.11 6.33 11.00
C THR A 131 8.90 5.66 12.12
N CYS A 132 9.04 4.34 12.10
CA CYS A 132 9.84 3.59 13.06
C CYS A 132 11.17 3.08 12.47
N SER A 133 11.69 3.70 11.40
CA SER A 133 12.88 3.21 10.69
C SER A 133 14.12 3.06 11.59
N PHE A 134 14.40 4.05 12.44
CA PHE A 134 15.52 3.98 13.40
C PHE A 134 15.38 2.87 14.45
N PRO A 135 14.28 2.79 15.24
CA PRO A 135 14.11 1.71 16.21
C PRO A 135 14.01 0.34 15.53
N PHE A 136 13.40 0.25 14.34
CA PHE A 136 13.34 -0.98 13.57
C PHE A 136 14.74 -1.44 13.12
N ALA A 137 15.58 -0.54 12.60
CA ALA A 137 16.95 -0.86 12.25
C ALA A 137 17.75 -1.37 13.46
N LYS A 138 17.63 -0.70 14.61
CA LYS A 138 18.27 -1.14 15.87
C LYS A 138 17.80 -2.53 16.28
N TYR A 139 16.49 -2.79 16.16
CA TYR A 139 15.92 -4.10 16.44
C TYR A 139 16.49 -5.18 15.51
N LEU A 140 16.52 -4.94 14.19
CA LEU A 140 17.09 -5.90 13.23
C LEU A 140 18.56 -6.20 13.50
N VAL A 141 19.38 -5.18 13.75
CA VAL A 141 20.81 -5.35 14.09
C VAL A 141 20.99 -6.19 15.36
N SER A 142 20.17 -5.97 16.39
CA SER A 142 20.23 -6.78 17.62
C SER A 142 19.93 -8.26 17.37
N ARG A 143 19.04 -8.57 16.41
CA ARG A 143 18.70 -9.95 16.03
C ARG A 143 19.81 -10.61 15.21
N LEU A 144 20.52 -9.83 14.38
CA LEU A 144 21.66 -10.31 13.60
C LEU A 144 22.86 -10.68 14.47
N ILE A 145 23.12 -9.93 15.54
CA ILE A 145 24.26 -10.19 16.44
C ILE A 145 24.01 -11.44 17.32
N GLN A 146 22.75 -11.82 17.53
CA GLN A 146 22.36 -12.98 18.35
C GLN A 146 22.28 -14.29 17.56
N ALA A 147 22.32 -14.24 16.22
CA ALA A 147 22.18 -15.39 15.31
C ALA A 147 23.54 -15.98 14.92
#